data_AF-A0A0J7YNJ7-F1
#
_entry.id   AF-A0A0J7YNJ7-F1
#
_cell.length_a   1.000
_cell.length_b   1.000
_cell.length_c   1.000
_cell.angle_alpha   90.00
_cell.angle_beta   90.00
_cell.angle_gamma   90.00
#
_symmetry.space_group_name_H-M   'P 1'
#
loop_
_entity.id
_entity.type
_entity.pdbx_description
1 polymer ?
#
loop_
_entity_poly.entity_id
_entity_poly.type
_entity_poly.pdbx_seq_one_letter_code
_entity_poly.pdbx_strand_id
1 'polypeptide(L)'
;MNSSRSAREAEIRAFEETKLGVKGLVDAGVSTIPSIFIHPKITPTTSHHLSFSIPIIDISSAAANAAAAVDKIREASEEWGFFQVVNHGIPDMVLEDIMKGVKGFFEQDDQVKKGYYSRDYENRRLTYNSNVDLFTGPAANWRDTFGVMMTPNPPLPHELPPPCRYFTFPSYLYGKFAKKNLLKVQFCEKKPYKTFFAKGNHKLK
;
A
#
# COMPACT_ATOMS: atom_id res chain seq x y z
N MET A 1 5.50 -32.98 -17.29
CA MET A 1 5.52 -31.57 -16.88
C MET A 1 4.14 -31.00 -16.47
N ASN A 2 3.04 -31.78 -16.42
CA ASN A 2 1.69 -31.26 -16.16
C ASN A 2 1.20 -31.32 -14.69
N SER A 3 1.86 -32.12 -13.85
CA SER A 3 1.38 -32.41 -12.48
C SER A 3 1.64 -31.25 -11.49
N SER A 4 2.80 -30.58 -11.58
CA SER A 4 3.15 -29.47 -10.67
C SER A 4 2.30 -28.21 -10.89
N ARG A 5 1.98 -27.89 -12.16
CA ARG A 5 1.09 -26.78 -12.51
C ARG A 5 -0.33 -27.04 -12.00
N SER A 6 -0.85 -28.25 -12.20
CA SER A 6 -2.16 -28.65 -11.68
C SER A 6 -2.24 -28.57 -10.15
N ALA A 7 -1.20 -29.03 -9.45
CA ALA A 7 -1.12 -28.95 -7.98
C ALA A 7 -1.12 -27.50 -7.48
N ARG A 8 -0.33 -26.61 -8.09
CA ARG A 8 -0.32 -25.18 -7.76
C ARG A 8 -1.69 -24.54 -7.97
N GLU A 9 -2.33 -24.81 -9.10
CA GLU A 9 -3.65 -24.24 -9.38
C GLU A 9 -4.72 -24.72 -8.40
N ALA A 10 -4.66 -25.99 -7.96
CA ALA A 10 -5.53 -26.52 -6.91
C ALA A 10 -5.29 -25.84 -5.55
N GLU A 11 -4.02 -25.62 -5.18
CA GLU A 11 -3.66 -24.91 -3.94
C GLU A 11 -4.13 -23.45 -3.96
N ILE A 12 -3.98 -22.75 -5.09
CA ILE A 12 -4.51 -21.39 -5.27
C ILE A 12 -6.03 -21.37 -5.09
N ARG A 13 -6.74 -22.32 -5.72
CA ARG A 13 -8.20 -22.41 -5.61
C ARG A 13 -8.65 -22.68 -4.17
N ALA A 14 -8.01 -23.63 -3.49
CA ALA A 14 -8.30 -23.93 -2.09
C ALA A 14 -8.06 -22.72 -1.18
N PHE A 15 -6.97 -21.99 -1.38
CA PHE A 15 -6.68 -20.76 -0.63
C PHE A 15 -7.75 -19.69 -0.88
N GLU A 16 -8.09 -19.41 -2.15
CA GLU A 16 -9.09 -18.42 -2.52
C GLU A 16 -10.50 -18.76 -2.00
N GLU A 17 -10.90 -20.03 -2.07
CA GLU A 17 -12.21 -20.51 -1.62
C GLU A 17 -12.44 -20.26 -0.13
N THR A 18 -11.38 -20.27 0.69
CA THR A 18 -11.50 -19.97 2.11
C THR A 18 -12.01 -18.55 2.33
N LYS A 19 -11.59 -17.59 1.48
CA LYS A 19 -11.79 -16.14 1.62
C LYS A 19 -11.30 -15.58 2.95
N LEU A 20 -10.42 -16.31 3.63
CA LEU A 20 -9.86 -15.94 4.92
C LEU A 20 -8.56 -15.14 4.80
N GLY A 21 -7.89 -15.28 3.66
CA GLY A 21 -6.61 -14.65 3.40
C GLY A 21 -5.47 -15.27 4.20
N VAL A 22 -4.33 -14.58 4.20
CA VAL A 22 -3.10 -15.04 4.86
C VAL A 22 -3.27 -15.07 6.37
N LYS A 23 -4.00 -14.12 6.96
CA LYS A 23 -4.30 -14.11 8.39
C LYS A 23 -5.03 -15.40 8.80
N GLY A 24 -5.97 -15.89 8.00
CA GLY A 24 -6.64 -17.17 8.27
C GLY A 24 -5.70 -18.37 8.33
N LEU A 25 -4.65 -18.38 7.50
CA LEU A 25 -3.61 -19.41 7.56
C LEU A 25 -2.81 -19.29 8.87
N VAL A 26 -2.42 -18.06 9.23
CA VAL A 26 -1.68 -17.79 10.48
C VAL A 26 -2.50 -18.19 11.70
N ASP A 27 -3.76 -17.79 11.75
CA ASP A 27 -4.69 -18.11 12.85
C ASP A 27 -4.95 -19.62 12.96
N ALA A 28 -4.95 -20.35 11.83
CA ALA A 28 -5.04 -21.81 11.78
C ALA A 28 -3.74 -22.53 12.21
N GLY A 29 -2.67 -21.79 12.51
CA GLY A 29 -1.42 -22.36 13.04
C GLY A 29 -0.59 -23.11 12.00
N VAL A 30 -0.58 -22.68 10.74
CA VAL A 30 0.25 -23.32 9.70
C VAL A 30 1.72 -23.40 10.12
N SER A 31 2.30 -24.60 10.05
CA SER A 31 3.71 -24.85 10.43
C SER A 31 4.69 -24.61 9.28
N THR A 32 4.20 -24.51 8.05
CA THR A 32 4.99 -24.32 6.83
C THR A 32 4.32 -23.32 5.92
N ILE A 33 5.12 -22.49 5.23
CA ILE A 33 4.60 -21.56 4.22
C ILE A 33 4.12 -22.37 3.01
N PRO A 34 2.84 -22.23 2.59
CA PRO A 34 2.31 -22.88 1.40
C PRO A 34 3.10 -22.53 0.14
N SER A 35 3.16 -23.45 -0.81
CA SER A 35 4.04 -23.32 -1.98
C SER A 35 3.67 -22.12 -2.85
N ILE A 36 2.39 -21.71 -2.81
CA ILE A 36 1.90 -20.56 -3.56
C ILE A 36 2.56 -19.24 -3.18
N PHE A 37 3.13 -19.12 -1.97
CA PHE A 37 3.80 -17.91 -1.46
C PHE A 37 5.33 -17.95 -1.59
N ILE A 38 5.89 -19.07 -2.07
CA ILE A 38 7.34 -19.20 -2.22
C ILE A 38 7.75 -18.51 -3.53
N HIS A 39 8.39 -17.35 -3.41
CA HIS A 39 8.91 -16.62 -4.55
C HIS A 39 10.08 -17.37 -5.20
N PRO A 40 10.21 -17.31 -6.54
CA PRO A 40 11.40 -17.78 -7.23
C PRO A 40 12.65 -17.12 -6.62
N LYS A 41 13.74 -17.88 -6.51
CA LYS A 41 15.01 -17.34 -6.01
C LYS A 41 15.41 -16.13 -6.86
N ILE A 42 15.36 -14.95 -6.26
CA ILE A 42 15.97 -13.74 -6.82
C ILE A 42 17.42 -13.80 -6.38
N THR A 43 18.35 -13.95 -7.32
CA THR A 43 19.79 -13.82 -7.03
C THR A 43 20.02 -12.40 -6.54
N PRO A 44 20.38 -12.17 -5.26
CA PRO A 44 20.64 -10.82 -4.80
C PRO A 44 21.87 -10.31 -5.57
N THR A 45 21.72 -9.22 -6.31
CA THR A 45 22.89 -8.41 -6.68
C THR A 45 23.52 -7.97 -5.38
N THR A 46 24.74 -8.43 -5.13
CA THR A 46 25.62 -8.14 -3.99
C THR A 46 25.02 -7.19 -2.96
N SER A 47 24.66 -7.73 -1.78
CA SER A 47 24.40 -6.93 -0.59
C SER A 47 25.71 -6.28 -0.17
N HIS A 48 26.01 -5.12 -0.76
CA HIS A 48 26.96 -4.21 -0.18
C HIS A 48 26.24 -3.57 1.02
N HIS A 49 26.80 -3.73 2.22
CA HIS A 49 26.43 -2.94 3.40
C HIS A 49 26.76 -1.47 3.13
N LEU A 50 25.96 -0.83 2.29
CA LEU A 50 25.99 0.59 2.07
C LEU A 50 25.04 1.18 3.10
N SER A 51 25.60 1.96 4.03
CA SER A 51 24.83 2.73 5.01
C SER A 51 24.10 3.85 4.28
N PHE A 52 23.03 3.52 3.59
CA PHE A 52 22.15 4.49 2.97
C PHE A 52 21.11 4.95 3.97
N SER A 53 21.02 6.26 4.19
CA SER A 53 19.93 6.87 4.93
C SER A 53 18.89 7.40 3.96
N ILE A 54 17.65 6.97 4.13
CA ILE A 54 16.51 7.49 3.36
C ILE A 54 16.37 8.99 3.68
N PRO A 55 16.21 9.88 2.69
CA PRO A 55 16.00 11.30 2.94
C PRO A 55 14.79 11.55 3.85
N ILE A 56 14.96 12.45 4.83
CA ILE A 56 13.88 12.92 5.71
C ILE A 56 13.64 14.40 5.40
N ILE A 57 12.41 14.73 5.02
CA ILE A 57 12.01 16.07 4.63
C ILE A 57 11.06 16.63 5.69
N ASP A 58 11.53 17.67 6.38
CA ASP A 58 10.69 18.49 7.25
C ASP A 58 9.91 19.52 6.41
N ILE A 59 8.58 19.50 6.51
CA ILE A 59 7.70 20.43 5.81
C ILE A 59 7.02 21.47 6.73
N SER A 60 7.43 21.57 8.00
CA SER A 60 6.95 22.60 8.93
C SER A 60 7.19 24.02 8.39
N SER A 61 8.32 24.24 7.71
CA SER A 61 8.69 25.54 7.15
C SER A 61 8.09 25.80 5.77
N ALA A 62 7.36 24.84 5.17
CA ALA A 62 6.82 25.00 3.82
C ALA A 62 5.81 26.16 3.70
N ALA A 63 5.14 26.52 4.81
CA ALA A 63 4.28 27.69 4.88
C ALA A 63 5.06 29.02 4.76
N ALA A 64 6.29 29.06 5.29
CA ALA A 64 7.16 30.24 5.27
C ALA A 64 8.08 30.30 4.05
N ASN A 65 8.55 29.15 3.57
CA ASN A 65 9.42 29.03 2.40
C ASN A 65 9.09 27.74 1.63
N ALA A 66 8.06 27.83 0.80
CA ALA A 66 7.61 26.72 -0.03
C ALA A 66 8.70 26.24 -1.00
N ALA A 67 9.49 27.16 -1.57
CA ALA A 67 10.52 26.84 -2.57
C ALA A 67 11.60 25.90 -2.02
N ALA A 68 12.10 26.15 -0.81
CA ALA A 68 13.12 25.28 -0.20
C ALA A 68 12.60 23.86 0.07
N ALA A 69 11.31 23.71 0.44
CA ALA A 69 10.70 22.39 0.60
C ALA A 69 10.52 21.67 -0.75
N VAL A 70 10.21 22.41 -1.81
CA VAL A 70 10.11 21.91 -3.18
C VAL A 70 11.44 21.36 -3.66
N ASP A 71 12.51 22.13 -3.47
CA ASP A 71 13.83 21.74 -3.93
C ASP A 71 14.29 20.42 -3.30
N LYS A 72 14.07 20.25 -2.00
CA LYS A 72 14.35 18.99 -1.28
C LYS A 72 13.51 17.81 -1.76
N ILE A 73 12.22 18.04 -2.01
CA ILE A 73 11.33 16.99 -2.53
C ILE A 73 11.76 16.57 -3.93
N ARG A 74 12.13 17.53 -4.79
CA ARG A 74 12.62 17.26 -6.14
C ARG A 74 13.92 16.46 -6.09
N GLU A 75 14.90 16.92 -5.33
CA GLU A 75 16.20 16.24 -5.17
C GLU A 75 16.01 14.80 -4.67
N ALA A 76 15.23 14.60 -3.59
CA ALA A 76 14.95 13.27 -3.09
C ALA A 76 14.17 12.39 -4.09
N SER A 77 13.27 12.98 -4.87
CA SER A 77 12.53 12.24 -5.92
C SER A 77 13.43 11.83 -7.08
N GLU A 78 14.38 12.68 -7.48
CA GLU A 78 15.29 12.43 -8.60
C GLU A 78 16.40 11.44 -8.23
N GLU A 79 16.96 11.56 -7.02
CA GLU A 79 18.07 10.72 -6.57
C GLU A 79 17.60 9.39 -5.97
N TRP A 80 16.53 9.41 -5.17
CA TRP A 80 16.08 8.24 -4.40
C TRP A 80 14.79 7.64 -4.93
N GLY A 81 13.89 8.45 -5.49
CA GLY A 81 12.54 8.04 -5.87
C GLY A 81 11.60 7.81 -4.68
N PHE A 82 12.08 7.98 -3.44
CA PHE A 82 11.30 7.90 -2.22
C PHE A 82 11.97 8.67 -1.07
N PHE A 83 11.16 9.13 -0.11
CA PHE A 83 11.61 9.91 1.05
C PHE A 83 10.58 9.81 2.18
N GLN A 84 11.00 10.14 3.40
CA GLN A 84 10.13 10.30 4.56
C GLN A 84 9.76 11.78 4.74
N VAL A 85 8.53 12.05 5.19
CA VAL A 85 8.09 13.41 5.51
C VAL A 85 7.80 13.49 7.00
N VAL A 86 8.32 14.53 7.66
CA VAL A 86 8.03 14.85 9.07
C VAL A 86 7.40 16.23 9.19
N ASN A 87 6.77 16.49 10.34
CA ASN A 87 6.02 17.73 10.60
C ASN A 87 5.00 18.04 9.51
N HIS A 88 4.30 17.02 9.03
CA HIS A 88 3.33 17.11 7.93
C HIS A 88 2.00 17.78 8.29
N GLY A 89 1.82 18.17 9.55
CA GLY A 89 0.59 18.84 10.04
C GLY A 89 -0.62 17.91 10.13
N ILE A 90 -0.42 16.58 10.08
CA ILE A 90 -1.47 15.60 10.36
C ILE A 90 -1.38 15.29 11.85
N PRO A 91 -2.44 15.51 12.64
CA PRO A 91 -2.43 15.22 14.08
C PRO A 91 -2.18 13.73 14.35
N ASP A 92 -1.42 13.42 15.39
CA ASP A 92 -1.09 12.04 15.77
C ASP A 92 -2.34 11.20 16.05
N MET A 93 -3.35 11.80 16.69
CA MET A 93 -4.66 11.16 16.92
C MET A 93 -5.29 10.61 15.63
N VAL A 94 -5.11 11.29 14.50
CA VAL A 94 -5.63 10.81 13.21
C VAL A 94 -4.86 9.56 12.76
N LEU A 95 -3.54 9.54 12.92
CA LEU A 95 -2.71 8.37 12.58
C LEU A 95 -3.05 7.18 13.49
N GLU A 96 -3.25 7.43 14.78
CA GLU A 96 -3.67 6.42 15.75
C GLU A 96 -5.04 5.82 15.40
N ASP A 97 -6.03 6.65 15.06
CA ASP A 97 -7.35 6.20 14.64
C ASP A 97 -7.30 5.35 13.37
N ILE A 98 -6.43 5.71 12.41
CA ILE A 98 -6.19 4.92 11.20
C ILE A 98 -5.63 3.55 11.57
N MET A 99 -4.57 3.51 12.38
CA MET A 99 -3.97 2.25 12.81
C MET A 99 -4.96 1.37 13.57
N LYS A 100 -5.75 1.98 14.47
CA LYS A 100 -6.77 1.30 15.27
C LYS A 100 -7.85 0.69 14.40
N GLY A 101 -8.38 1.44 13.43
CA GLY A 101 -9.45 0.92 12.59
C GLY A 101 -8.98 -0.09 11.55
N VAL A 102 -7.75 0.03 11.02
CA VAL A 102 -7.13 -1.00 10.17
C VAL A 102 -6.99 -2.30 10.95
N LYS A 103 -6.41 -2.26 12.16
CA LYS A 103 -6.30 -3.44 13.04
C LYS A 103 -7.68 -4.01 13.34
N GLY A 104 -8.60 -3.15 13.76
CA GLY A 104 -9.97 -3.54 14.10
C GLY A 104 -10.71 -4.23 12.95
N PHE A 105 -10.47 -3.87 11.69
CA PHE A 105 -11.01 -4.58 10.52
C PHE A 105 -10.46 -6.01 10.42
N PHE A 106 -9.16 -6.21 10.54
CA PHE A 106 -8.54 -7.52 10.40
C PHE A 106 -8.78 -8.45 11.61
N GLU A 107 -9.06 -7.86 12.77
CA GLU A 107 -9.43 -8.55 14.01
C GLU A 107 -10.92 -8.92 14.08
N GLN A 108 -11.76 -8.49 13.13
CA GLN A 108 -13.16 -8.93 13.08
C GLN A 108 -13.27 -10.43 12.82
N ASP A 109 -14.43 -10.98 13.20
CA ASP A 109 -14.80 -12.35 12.88
C ASP A 109 -14.66 -12.63 11.38
N ASP A 110 -14.19 -13.82 11.08
CA ASP A 110 -13.93 -14.25 9.70
C ASP A 110 -15.17 -14.17 8.82
N GLN A 111 -16.36 -14.48 9.35
CA GLN A 111 -17.61 -14.38 8.60
C GLN A 111 -17.93 -12.94 8.19
N VAL A 112 -17.60 -11.96 9.04
CA VAL A 112 -17.78 -10.54 8.74
C VAL A 112 -16.81 -10.13 7.62
N LYS A 113 -15.52 -10.46 7.75
CA LYS A 113 -14.50 -10.13 6.73
C LYS A 113 -14.81 -10.80 5.38
N LYS A 114 -15.30 -12.04 5.37
CA LYS A 114 -15.70 -12.75 4.14
C LYS A 114 -16.78 -12.02 3.35
N GLY A 115 -17.66 -11.27 4.00
CA GLY A 115 -18.68 -10.45 3.32
C GLY A 115 -18.08 -9.32 2.46
N TYR A 116 -16.89 -8.86 2.83
CA TYR A 116 -16.12 -7.87 2.10
C TYR A 116 -15.14 -8.48 1.09
N TYR A 117 -14.97 -9.81 1.11
CA TYR A 117 -14.03 -10.47 0.21
C TYR A 117 -14.48 -10.37 -1.24
N SER A 118 -13.65 -9.77 -2.10
CA SER A 118 -13.98 -9.62 -3.51
C SER A 118 -12.75 -9.35 -4.39
N ARG A 119 -12.84 -9.81 -5.64
CA ARG A 119 -11.95 -9.47 -6.76
C ARG A 119 -12.60 -8.53 -7.78
N ASP A 120 -13.84 -8.10 -7.52
CA ASP A 120 -14.55 -7.14 -8.36
C ASP A 120 -14.15 -5.71 -7.95
N TYR A 121 -12.99 -5.27 -8.43
CA TYR A 121 -12.46 -3.95 -8.11
C TYR A 121 -13.19 -2.80 -8.81
N GLU A 122 -14.00 -3.10 -9.82
CA GLU A 122 -14.69 -2.10 -10.63
C GLU A 122 -16.03 -1.72 -10.01
N ASN A 123 -16.79 -2.70 -9.51
CA ASN A 123 -18.14 -2.47 -9.00
C ASN A 123 -18.21 -2.41 -7.47
N ARG A 124 -17.19 -2.91 -6.76
CA ARG A 124 -17.15 -2.82 -5.28
C ARG A 124 -16.34 -1.62 -4.84
N ARG A 125 -16.97 -0.75 -4.05
CA ARG A 125 -16.30 0.40 -3.42
C ARG A 125 -15.41 -0.01 -2.25
N LEU A 126 -15.64 -1.16 -1.65
CA LEU A 126 -14.76 -1.76 -0.66
C LEU A 126 -14.47 -3.19 -1.05
N THR A 127 -13.18 -3.52 -1.11
CA THR A 127 -12.70 -4.86 -1.39
C THR A 127 -11.75 -5.31 -0.30
N TYR A 128 -11.86 -6.57 0.09
CA TYR A 128 -10.89 -7.29 0.90
C TYR A 128 -10.37 -8.48 0.08
N ASN A 129 -9.05 -8.65 0.00
CA ASN A 129 -8.42 -9.85 -0.56
C ASN A 129 -6.93 -9.89 -0.21
N SER A 130 -6.29 -11.02 -0.47
CA SER A 130 -4.85 -11.16 -0.20
C SER A 130 -3.97 -10.68 -1.36
N ASN A 131 -4.34 -11.05 -2.58
CA ASN A 131 -3.48 -10.88 -3.74
C ASN A 131 -4.28 -10.52 -5.00
N VAL A 132 -3.94 -9.39 -5.62
CA VAL A 132 -4.57 -8.93 -6.87
C VAL A 132 -4.29 -9.89 -8.02
N ASP A 133 -3.04 -10.31 -8.15
CA ASP A 133 -2.50 -11.16 -9.21
C ASP A 133 -2.43 -12.65 -8.83
N LEU A 134 -3.23 -13.11 -7.84
CA LEU A 134 -3.14 -14.47 -7.29
C LEU A 134 -3.10 -15.60 -8.35
N PHE A 135 -3.88 -15.45 -9.43
CA PHE A 135 -4.00 -16.47 -10.48
C PHE A 135 -2.99 -16.34 -11.62
N THR A 136 -2.35 -15.17 -11.75
CA THR A 136 -1.45 -14.85 -12.87
C THR A 136 0.00 -14.69 -12.44
N GLY A 137 0.24 -14.38 -11.17
CA GLY A 137 1.55 -14.15 -10.60
C GLY A 137 2.37 -15.43 -10.37
N PRO A 138 3.71 -15.33 -10.40
CA PRO A 138 4.60 -16.46 -10.16
C PRO A 138 4.55 -16.96 -8.71
N ALA A 139 4.24 -16.07 -7.77
CA ALA A 139 4.01 -16.36 -6.35
C ALA A 139 3.06 -15.30 -5.77
N ALA A 140 2.30 -15.68 -4.75
CA ALA A 140 1.43 -14.80 -3.99
C ALA A 140 2.23 -14.09 -2.88
N ASN A 141 1.83 -12.87 -2.52
CA ASN A 141 2.37 -12.16 -1.38
C ASN A 141 1.81 -12.71 -0.07
N TRP A 142 2.65 -12.79 0.96
CA TRP A 142 2.24 -13.08 2.34
C TRP A 142 1.63 -11.83 3.00
N ARG A 143 0.48 -11.40 2.47
CA ARG A 143 -0.21 -10.17 2.86
C ARG A 143 -1.72 -10.33 2.67
N ASP A 144 -2.45 -9.61 3.52
CA ASP A 144 -3.84 -9.28 3.31
C ASP A 144 -4.04 -7.77 3.07
N THR A 145 -5.00 -7.42 2.22
CA THR A 145 -5.27 -6.05 1.80
C THR A 145 -6.75 -5.77 1.84
N PHE A 146 -7.15 -4.62 2.38
CA PHE A 146 -8.45 -4.04 2.05
C PHE A 146 -8.25 -2.68 1.37
N GLY A 147 -9.13 -2.37 0.44
CA GLY A 147 -9.14 -1.12 -0.30
C GLY A 147 -10.51 -0.47 -0.21
N VAL A 148 -10.52 0.86 -0.08
CA VAL A 148 -11.74 1.67 -0.12
C VAL A 148 -11.61 2.72 -1.23
N MET A 149 -12.51 2.66 -2.20
CA MET A 149 -12.58 3.60 -3.31
C MET A 149 -13.25 4.90 -2.84
N MET A 150 -12.43 5.94 -2.64
CA MET A 150 -12.88 7.24 -2.12
C MET A 150 -13.28 8.25 -3.21
N THR A 151 -13.12 7.90 -4.49
CA THR A 151 -13.41 8.80 -5.63
C THR A 151 -14.25 8.08 -6.69
N PRO A 152 -15.09 8.79 -7.47
CA PRO A 152 -15.35 10.24 -7.38
C PRO A 152 -16.15 10.61 -6.12
N ASN A 153 -16.97 9.70 -5.61
CA ASN A 153 -17.79 9.89 -4.43
C ASN A 153 -17.28 8.99 -3.30
N PRO A 154 -16.97 9.52 -2.10
CA PRO A 154 -16.56 8.71 -0.95
C PRO A 154 -17.75 7.95 -0.34
N PRO A 155 -17.53 6.76 0.24
CA PRO A 155 -18.61 6.00 0.87
C PRO A 155 -19.13 6.70 2.11
N LEU A 156 -20.44 6.58 2.33
CA LEU A 156 -21.09 6.99 3.55
C LEU A 156 -20.55 6.11 4.70
N PRO A 157 -20.44 6.65 5.93
CA PRO A 157 -19.88 5.90 7.05
C PRO A 157 -20.56 4.54 7.30
N HIS A 158 -21.87 4.41 7.07
CA HIS A 158 -22.58 3.14 7.26
C HIS A 158 -22.29 2.09 6.19
N GLU A 159 -21.76 2.48 5.02
CA GLU A 159 -21.29 1.57 3.96
C GLU A 159 -19.93 0.94 4.30
N LEU A 160 -19.24 1.46 5.31
CA LEU A 160 -17.95 0.96 5.78
C LEU A 160 -18.10 -0.02 6.95
N PRO A 161 -17.15 -0.98 7.09
CA PRO A 161 -17.03 -1.82 8.27
C PRO A 161 -17.01 -0.95 9.53
N PRO A 162 -17.65 -1.37 10.63
CA PRO A 162 -17.71 -0.58 11.87
C PRO A 162 -16.35 -0.02 12.34
N PRO A 163 -15.23 -0.79 12.29
CA PRO A 163 -13.91 -0.26 12.63
C PRO A 163 -13.41 0.83 11.69
N CYS A 164 -13.90 0.85 10.45
CA CYS A 164 -13.46 1.75 9.38
C CYS A 164 -14.21 3.08 9.29
N ARG A 165 -15.34 3.22 9.98
CA ARG A 165 -16.24 4.38 9.79
C ARG A 165 -15.62 5.71 10.15
N TYR A 166 -14.79 5.73 11.20
CA TYR A 166 -14.34 6.97 11.82
C TYR A 166 -13.01 7.48 11.24
N PHE A 167 -12.11 6.60 10.83
CA PHE A 167 -10.80 7.02 10.31
C PHE A 167 -10.76 7.25 8.80
N THR A 168 -11.64 6.60 8.01
CA THR A 168 -11.56 6.62 6.54
C THR A 168 -11.75 8.03 5.97
N PHE A 169 -12.65 8.84 6.54
CA PHE A 169 -12.91 10.19 6.07
C PHE A 169 -11.79 11.19 6.43
N PRO A 170 -11.30 11.24 7.69
CA PRO A 170 -10.06 11.94 8.02
C PRO A 170 -8.90 11.52 7.12
N SER A 171 -8.64 10.21 6.96
CA SER A 171 -7.56 9.69 6.09
C SER A 171 -7.63 10.25 4.68
N TYR A 172 -8.83 10.30 4.12
CA TYR A 172 -9.05 10.84 2.78
C TYR A 172 -8.80 12.34 2.70
N LEU A 173 -9.28 13.11 3.69
CA LEU A 173 -9.07 14.55 3.74
C LEU A 173 -7.58 14.89 3.93
N TYR A 174 -6.89 14.21 4.83
CA TYR A 174 -5.46 14.41 5.08
C TYR A 174 -4.60 13.88 3.94
N GLY A 175 -4.99 12.78 3.29
CA GLY A 175 -4.37 12.31 2.06
C GLY A 175 -4.53 13.32 0.92
N LYS A 176 -5.71 13.92 0.76
CA LYS A 176 -5.93 15.04 -0.17
C LYS A 176 -5.12 16.27 0.20
N PHE A 177 -5.02 16.61 1.48
CA PHE A 177 -4.22 17.73 1.97
C PHE A 177 -2.74 17.52 1.67
N ALA A 178 -2.18 16.37 2.05
CA ALA A 178 -0.80 15.98 1.78
C ALA A 178 -0.53 15.98 0.27
N LYS A 179 -1.39 15.32 -0.53
CA LYS A 179 -1.26 15.31 -1.99
C LYS A 179 -1.38 16.71 -2.58
N LYS A 180 -2.29 17.56 -2.10
CA LYS A 180 -2.42 18.94 -2.56
C LYS A 180 -1.18 19.77 -2.22
N ASN A 181 -0.59 19.60 -1.04
CA ASN A 181 0.64 20.28 -0.67
C ASN A 181 1.82 19.77 -1.50
N LEU A 182 1.99 18.45 -1.68
CA LEU A 182 3.02 17.86 -2.54
C LEU A 182 2.86 18.27 -4.02
N LEU A 183 1.63 18.28 -4.54
CA LEU A 183 1.35 18.73 -5.89
C LEU A 183 1.52 20.24 -6.04
N LYS A 184 1.12 21.06 -5.07
CA LYS A 184 1.39 22.51 -5.10
C LYS A 184 2.89 22.79 -5.12
N VAL A 185 3.64 22.04 -4.32
CA VAL A 185 5.10 22.05 -4.32
C VAL A 185 5.61 21.71 -5.72
N GLN A 186 5.13 20.62 -6.33
CA GLN A 186 5.55 20.22 -7.68
C GLN A 186 5.11 21.18 -8.81
N PHE A 187 3.97 21.86 -8.67
CA PHE A 187 3.40 22.77 -9.69
C PHE A 187 3.80 24.24 -9.55
N CYS A 188 4.45 24.64 -8.45
CA CYS A 188 4.98 25.98 -8.31
C CYS A 188 6.11 26.26 -9.32
N GLU A 189 6.70 25.21 -9.89
CA GLU A 189 7.60 25.29 -11.03
C GLU A 189 6.84 25.02 -12.34
N LYS A 190 6.35 26.08 -12.99
CA LYS A 190 5.90 25.99 -14.39
C LYS A 190 7.09 25.67 -15.30
N LYS A 191 7.43 24.39 -15.45
CA LYS A 191 8.22 23.87 -16.58
C LYS A 191 7.50 22.66 -17.19
N PRO A 192 7.56 22.47 -18.52
CA PRO A 192 6.69 21.53 -19.22
C PRO A 192 6.92 20.11 -18.69
N TYR A 193 5.81 19.45 -18.34
CA TYR A 193 5.74 18.07 -17.90
C TYR A 193 6.60 17.17 -18.79
N LYS A 194 7.76 16.75 -18.28
CA LYS A 194 8.32 15.46 -18.66
C LYS A 194 7.79 14.45 -17.66
N THR A 195 7.08 13.46 -18.16
CA THR A 195 6.62 12.27 -17.44
C THR A 195 7.76 11.71 -16.60
N PHE A 196 7.64 11.82 -15.27
CA PHE A 196 8.56 11.21 -14.31
C PHE A 196 8.26 9.71 -14.25
N PHE A 197 8.83 8.96 -15.19
CA PHE A 197 9.16 7.56 -14.94
C PHE A 197 10.64 7.55 -14.59
N ALA A 198 10.95 7.15 -13.35
CA ALA A 198 12.30 6.84 -12.93
C ALA A 198 12.84 5.72 -13.84
N LYS A 199 13.53 6.10 -14.93
CA LYS A 199 14.46 5.19 -15.59
C LYS A 199 15.64 5.07 -14.63
N GLY A 200 15.69 3.98 -13.89
CA GLY A 200 16.86 3.58 -13.11
C GLY A 200 18.07 3.53 -14.03
N ASN A 201 18.85 4.61 -14.06
CA ASN A 201 20.15 4.63 -14.68
C ASN A 201 21.15 4.20 -13.62
N HIS A 202 21.43 2.90 -13.58
CA HIS A 202 22.67 2.40 -13.03
C HIS A 202 23.83 3.00 -13.83
N LYS A 203 24.47 4.04 -13.29
CA LYS A 203 25.87 4.32 -13.59
C LYS A 203 26.70 3.67 -12.48
N LEU A 204 27.08 2.42 -12.72
CA LEU A 204 28.27 1.85 -12.10
C LEU A 204 29.47 2.60 -12.68
N LYS A 205 30.36 3.09 -11.81
CA LYS A 205 31.67 3.59 -12.21
C LYS A 205 32.50 2.46 -12.81
#